data_AF-A0AAD0NG19-F1
#
_entry.id   AF-A0AAD0NG19-F1
#
_cell.length_a   1.000
_cell.length_b   1.000
_cell.length_c   1.000
_cell.angle_alpha   90.00
_cell.angle_beta   90.00
_cell.angle_gamma   90.00
#
_symmetry.space_group_name_H-M   'P 1'
#
loop_
_entity.id
_entity.type
_entity.pdbx_description
1 polymer ?
#
loop_
_entity_poly.entity_id
_entity_poly.type
_entity_poly.pdbx_seq_one_letter_code
_entity_poly.pdbx_strand_id
1 'polypeptide(L)'
;MPTVTLRHVSFVPLLAMGVLALAGLLVPGYSTLSQHMSELGLLQGWPRWVERSAAVINGAAILVFSVALLAHGSRFACSALASLLFAACMISNGVFTTGSPLHGLYGIGMFSVLTPLLFISEFGQGGRGVAASCLARHFAYWRAVPVDDGVRVRPGRLPWADPAAGGTARVRVVRAGGN
;
A
#
# COMPACT_ATOMS: atom_id res chain seq x y z
N MET A 1 24.51 13.65 7.06
CA MET A 1 24.72 12.58 6.07
C MET A 1 23.62 11.51 6.19
N PRO A 2 22.47 11.58 5.47
CA PRO A 2 21.40 10.58 5.65
C PRO A 2 20.87 9.90 4.37
N THR A 3 21.40 10.19 3.18
CA THR A 3 20.82 9.67 1.92
C THR A 3 21.28 8.25 1.57
N VAL A 4 22.45 7.84 2.09
CA VAL A 4 23.02 6.52 1.80
C VAL A 4 22.23 5.42 2.51
N THR A 5 21.75 5.63 3.73
CA THR A 5 21.08 4.58 4.53
C THR A 5 19.72 4.17 3.96
N LEU A 6 18.89 5.14 3.56
CA LEU A 6 17.55 4.86 3.00
C LEU A 6 17.60 4.17 1.64
N ARG A 7 18.53 4.59 0.77
CA ARG A 7 18.70 4.01 -0.57
C ARG A 7 19.08 2.53 -0.51
N HIS A 8 19.99 2.15 0.40
CA HIS A 8 20.38 0.75 0.56
C HIS A 8 19.28 -0.10 1.19
N VAL A 9 18.55 0.44 2.18
CA VAL A 9 17.42 -0.26 2.81
C VAL A 9 16.29 -0.54 1.81
N SER A 10 16.13 0.29 0.77
CA SER A 10 15.14 0.07 -0.29
C SER A 10 15.42 -1.17 -1.15
N PHE A 11 16.69 -1.57 -1.27
CA PHE A 11 17.06 -2.78 -2.02
C PHE A 11 16.90 -4.07 -1.21
N VAL A 12 16.84 -3.98 0.12
CA VAL A 12 16.75 -5.16 1.00
C VAL A 12 15.47 -5.98 0.74
N PRO A 13 14.26 -5.38 0.67
CA PRO A 13 13.04 -6.08 0.25
C PRO A 13 13.17 -6.79 -1.09
N LEU A 14 13.73 -6.10 -2.09
CA LEU A 14 13.86 -6.62 -3.45
C LEU A 14 14.81 -7.81 -3.50
N LEU A 15 15.94 -7.72 -2.81
CA LEU A 15 16.90 -8.81 -2.74
C LEU A 15 16.32 -10.00 -1.95
N ALA A 16 15.66 -9.76 -0.83
CA ALA A 16 15.03 -10.82 -0.04
C ALA A 16 13.97 -11.58 -0.85
N MET A 17 13.11 -10.86 -1.57
CA MET A 17 12.09 -11.47 -2.43
C MET A 17 12.71 -12.11 -3.68
N GLY A 18 13.79 -11.54 -4.24
CA GLY A 18 14.51 -12.13 -5.36
C GLY A 18 15.16 -13.46 -4.99
N VAL A 19 15.78 -13.55 -3.81
CA VAL A 19 16.33 -14.81 -3.28
C VAL A 19 15.22 -15.83 -3.07
N LEU A 20 14.06 -15.42 -2.53
CA LEU A 20 12.92 -16.31 -2.36
C LEU A 20 12.35 -16.81 -3.70
N ALA A 21 12.26 -15.93 -4.70
CA ALA A 21 11.81 -16.28 -6.04
C ALA A 21 12.75 -17.31 -6.70
N LEU A 22 14.07 -17.09 -6.58
CA LEU A 22 15.08 -18.04 -7.06
C LEU A 22 14.99 -19.38 -6.31
N ALA A 23 14.76 -19.34 -4.99
CA ALA A 23 14.54 -20.56 -4.22
C ALA A 23 13.34 -21.35 -4.73
N GLY A 24 12.22 -20.69 -5.05
CA GLY A 24 11.05 -21.34 -5.65
C GLY A 24 11.35 -22.07 -6.96
N LEU A 25 12.22 -21.52 -7.80
CA LEU A 25 12.63 -22.14 -9.07
C LEU A 25 13.57 -23.35 -8.87
N LEU A 26 14.29 -23.39 -7.76
CA LEU A 26 15.28 -24.43 -7.46
C LEU A 26 14.69 -25.60 -6.66
N VAL A 27 13.46 -25.47 -6.16
CA VAL A 27 12.80 -26.52 -5.37
C VAL A 27 12.11 -27.52 -6.30
N PRO A 28 12.52 -28.81 -6.28
CA PRO A 28 11.88 -29.84 -7.08
C PRO A 28 10.42 -30.03 -6.65
N GLY A 29 9.50 -30.01 -7.61
CA GLY A 29 8.07 -30.21 -7.36
C GLY A 29 7.30 -28.96 -6.89
N TYR A 30 7.97 -27.82 -6.72
CA TYR A 30 7.29 -26.54 -6.48
C TYR A 30 6.89 -25.89 -7.82
N SER A 31 5.61 -25.54 -7.95
CA SER A 31 5.08 -24.89 -9.15
C SER A 31 4.76 -23.43 -8.88
N THR A 32 5.55 -22.52 -9.46
CA THR A 32 5.35 -21.06 -9.31
C THR A 32 4.04 -20.57 -9.93
N LEU A 33 3.44 -21.35 -10.85
CA LEU A 33 2.17 -21.00 -11.49
C LEU A 33 0.93 -21.34 -10.66
N SER A 34 1.04 -22.34 -9.78
CA SER A 34 -0.11 -22.87 -9.04
C SER A 34 0.01 -22.73 -7.52
N GLN A 35 1.21 -22.46 -7.00
CA GLN A 35 1.47 -22.35 -5.56
C GLN A 35 1.92 -20.94 -5.19
N HIS A 36 1.53 -20.52 -3.99
CA HIS A 36 1.99 -19.27 -3.41
C HIS A 36 3.39 -19.42 -2.83
N MET A 37 4.20 -18.35 -2.89
CA MET A 37 5.55 -18.37 -2.31
C MET A 37 5.57 -18.67 -0.82
N SER A 38 4.50 -18.36 -0.08
CA SER A 38 4.35 -18.74 1.32
C SER A 38 4.25 -20.26 1.54
N GLU A 39 3.84 -21.04 0.53
CA GLU A 39 3.81 -22.51 0.62
C GLU A 39 5.21 -23.13 0.66
N LEU A 40 6.26 -22.40 0.24
CA LEU A 40 7.65 -22.80 0.46
C LEU A 40 7.96 -22.94 1.96
N GLY A 41 7.26 -22.19 2.82
CA GLY A 41 7.34 -22.29 4.27
C GLY A 41 6.83 -23.62 4.85
N LEU A 42 5.96 -24.32 4.11
CA LEU A 42 5.40 -25.62 4.52
C LEU A 42 6.33 -26.79 4.21
N LEU A 43 7.18 -26.64 3.20
CA LEU A 43 8.15 -27.67 2.81
C LEU A 43 9.16 -27.95 3.94
N GLN A 44 9.75 -29.14 3.92
CA GLN A 44 10.81 -29.51 4.86
C GLN A 44 12.18 -29.09 4.30
N GLY A 45 13.13 -28.82 5.20
CA GLY A 45 14.51 -28.50 4.84
C GLY A 45 14.76 -27.00 4.60
N TRP A 46 15.68 -26.70 3.68
CA TRP A 46 16.17 -25.35 3.43
C TRP A 46 15.12 -24.35 2.87
N PRO A 47 14.11 -24.74 2.04
CA PRO A 47 13.17 -23.76 1.48
C PRO A 47 12.33 -23.04 2.54
N ARG A 48 11.95 -23.76 3.60
CA ARG A 48 11.27 -23.20 4.77
C ARG A 48 12.05 -22.06 5.40
N TRP A 49 13.35 -22.28 5.60
CA TRP A 49 14.18 -21.28 6.26
C TRP A 49 14.42 -20.07 5.36
N VAL A 50 14.51 -20.27 4.05
CA VAL A 50 14.62 -19.16 3.08
C VAL A 50 13.36 -18.32 3.06
N GLU A 51 12.17 -18.93 2.97
CA GLU A 51 10.89 -18.21 3.00
C GLU A 51 10.73 -17.41 4.30
N ARG A 52 10.91 -18.06 5.45
CA ARG A 52 10.73 -17.42 6.76
C ARG A 52 11.73 -16.30 7.01
N SER A 53 12.99 -16.51 6.62
CA SER A 53 14.03 -15.48 6.76
C SER A 53 13.76 -14.31 5.82
N ALA A 54 13.39 -14.56 4.57
CA ALA A 54 13.04 -13.52 3.61
C ALA A 54 11.83 -12.70 4.10
N ALA A 55 10.84 -13.33 4.71
CA ALA A 55 9.68 -12.65 5.29
C ALA A 55 10.08 -11.73 6.45
N VAL A 56 10.89 -12.20 7.41
CA VAL A 56 11.38 -11.38 8.54
C VAL A 56 12.27 -10.24 8.06
N ILE A 57 13.21 -10.51 7.16
CA ILE A 57 14.13 -9.49 6.62
C ILE A 57 13.36 -8.40 5.89
N ASN A 58 12.36 -8.78 5.08
CA ASN A 58 11.50 -7.83 4.40
C ASN A 58 10.68 -7.00 5.39
N GLY A 59 10.06 -7.64 6.38
CA GLY A 59 9.32 -6.95 7.43
C GLY A 59 10.18 -5.96 8.22
N ALA A 60 11.42 -6.33 8.56
CA ALA A 60 12.36 -5.43 9.24
C ALA A 60 12.75 -4.22 8.38
N ALA A 61 12.98 -4.41 7.07
CA ALA A 61 13.28 -3.30 6.18
C ALA A 61 12.09 -2.32 6.04
N ILE A 62 10.87 -2.85 5.94
CA ILE A 62 9.64 -2.03 5.88
C ILE A 62 9.41 -1.30 7.21
N LEU A 63 9.72 -1.93 8.35
CA LEU A 63 9.65 -1.29 9.67
C LEU A 63 10.59 -0.08 9.75
N VAL A 64 11.84 -0.24 9.31
CA VAL A 64 12.82 0.86 9.24
C VAL A 64 12.31 1.99 8.33
N PHE A 65 11.72 1.63 7.18
CA PHE A 65 11.10 2.61 6.27
C PHE A 65 9.94 3.38 6.93
N SER A 66 9.05 2.68 7.65
CA SER A 66 7.94 3.30 8.38
C SER A 66 8.42 4.30 9.44
N VAL A 67 9.44 3.92 10.22
CA VAL A 67 10.06 4.82 11.22
C VAL A 67 10.71 6.03 10.55
N ALA A 68 11.40 5.82 9.42
CA ALA A 68 12.00 6.92 8.67
C ALA A 68 10.96 7.89 8.07
N LEU A 69 9.79 7.39 7.66
CA LEU A 69 8.66 8.21 7.23
C LEU A 69 8.14 9.10 8.36
N LEU A 70 7.97 8.54 9.57
CA LEU A 70 7.55 9.31 10.75
C LEU A 70 8.56 10.39 11.11
N ALA A 71 9.86 10.10 10.97
CA ALA A 71 10.92 11.08 11.19
C ALA A 71 10.90 12.24 10.16
N HIS A 72 10.33 12.04 8.97
CA HIS A 72 10.14 13.09 7.95
C HIS A 72 8.86 13.94 8.17
N GLY A 73 8.15 13.70 9.28
CA GLY A 73 7.02 14.49 9.75
C GLY A 73 5.66 13.80 9.59
N SER A 74 4.65 14.35 10.27
CA SER A 74 3.27 13.82 10.30
C SER A 74 2.54 13.86 8.96
N ARG A 75 3.13 14.47 7.94
CA ARG A 75 2.60 14.49 6.55
C ARG A 75 2.52 13.11 5.91
N PHE A 76 3.28 12.14 6.42
CA PHE A 76 3.29 10.76 5.93
C PHE A 76 2.67 9.77 6.92
N ALA A 77 1.84 10.25 7.85
CA ALA A 77 1.33 9.42 8.95
C ALA A 77 0.50 8.22 8.46
N CYS A 78 -0.28 8.36 7.38
CA CYS A 78 -1.08 7.25 6.85
C CYS A 78 -0.19 6.21 6.16
N SER A 79 0.81 6.65 5.38
CA SER A 79 1.80 5.73 4.79
C SER A 79 2.65 5.03 5.83
N ALA A 80 3.06 5.75 6.88
CA ALA A 80 3.81 5.19 7.98
C ALA A 80 2.99 4.12 8.71
N LEU A 81 1.71 4.40 9.03
CA LEU A 81 0.84 3.42 9.68
C LEU A 81 0.59 2.19 8.79
N ALA A 82 0.28 2.39 7.52
CA ALA A 82 0.04 1.29 6.58
C ALA A 82 1.30 0.42 6.41
N SER A 83 2.47 1.03 6.26
CA SER A 83 3.75 0.30 6.18
C SER A 83 4.10 -0.40 7.49
N LEU A 84 3.78 0.18 8.66
CA LEU A 84 3.99 -0.46 9.96
C LEU A 84 3.13 -1.73 10.10
N LEU A 85 1.86 -1.64 9.71
CA LEU A 85 0.94 -2.78 9.72
C LEU A 85 1.41 -3.89 8.77
N PHE A 86 1.88 -3.51 7.58
CA PHE A 86 2.43 -4.47 6.63
C PHE A 86 3.75 -5.10 7.12
N ALA A 87 4.63 -4.32 7.76
CA ALA A 87 5.85 -4.83 8.38
C ALA A 87 5.55 -5.87 9.47
N ALA A 88 4.61 -5.58 10.36
CA ALA A 88 4.17 -6.51 11.40
C ALA A 88 3.63 -7.81 10.80
N CYS A 89 2.84 -7.71 9.72
CA CYS A 89 2.36 -8.87 8.98
C CYS A 89 3.52 -9.71 8.42
N MET A 90 4.49 -9.10 7.73
CA MET A 90 5.63 -9.81 7.16
C MET A 90 6.52 -10.49 8.22
N ILE A 91 6.73 -9.85 9.37
CA ILE A 91 7.44 -10.48 10.49
C ILE A 91 6.64 -11.67 11.02
N SER A 92 5.32 -11.51 11.16
CA SER A 92 4.43 -12.59 11.58
C SER A 92 4.45 -13.76 10.58
N ASN A 93 4.52 -13.50 9.28
CA ASN A 93 4.62 -14.54 8.24
C ASN A 93 5.89 -15.39 8.41
N GLY A 94 7.00 -14.79 8.82
CA GLY A 94 8.23 -15.53 9.08
C GLY A 94 8.24 -16.24 10.45
N VAL A 95 7.51 -15.74 11.45
CA VAL A 95 7.46 -16.33 12.79
C VAL A 95 6.43 -17.47 12.89
N PHE A 96 5.29 -17.36 12.21
CA PHE A 96 4.22 -18.35 12.23
C PHE A 96 4.12 -19.06 10.88
N THR A 97 3.81 -20.35 10.87
CA THR A 97 3.68 -21.12 9.62
C THR A 97 2.32 -20.91 8.97
N THR A 98 2.28 -21.08 7.65
CA THR A 98 1.04 -21.06 6.86
C THR A 98 0.04 -22.09 7.42
N GLY A 99 -1.19 -21.64 7.71
CA GLY A 99 -2.22 -22.42 8.41
C GLY A 99 -2.56 -21.91 9.82
N SER A 100 -1.68 -21.13 10.45
CA SER A 100 -2.02 -20.37 11.65
C SER A 100 -2.70 -19.05 11.28
N PRO A 101 -3.76 -18.60 11.97
CA PRO A 101 -4.38 -17.28 11.71
C PRO A 101 -3.43 -16.09 11.96
N LEU A 102 -2.36 -16.32 12.73
CA LEU A 102 -1.29 -15.33 12.95
C LEU A 102 -0.38 -15.19 11.73
N HIS A 103 -0.27 -16.22 10.88
CA HIS A 103 0.40 -16.11 9.59
C HIS A 103 -0.47 -15.23 8.68
N GLY A 104 0.01 -14.02 8.39
CA GLY A 104 -0.72 -12.99 7.68
C GLY A 104 -1.50 -12.02 8.58
N LEU A 105 -1.46 -12.19 9.91
CA LEU A 105 -2.23 -11.43 10.91
C LEU A 105 -3.66 -11.11 10.43
N TYR A 106 -4.43 -12.15 10.10
CA TYR A 106 -5.82 -12.00 9.60
C TYR A 106 -5.99 -11.08 8.38
N GLY A 107 -5.04 -11.07 7.44
CA GLY A 107 -5.18 -10.34 6.18
C GLY A 107 -4.73 -8.88 6.24
N ILE A 108 -4.09 -8.45 7.34
CA ILE A 108 -3.39 -7.15 7.42
C ILE A 108 -2.27 -7.03 6.35
N GLY A 109 -1.87 -8.13 5.71
CA GLY A 109 -1.03 -8.10 4.50
C GLY A 109 -1.56 -7.26 3.34
N MET A 110 -2.88 -6.98 3.28
CA MET A 110 -3.49 -6.14 2.23
C MET A 110 -3.04 -4.68 2.27
N PHE A 111 -2.49 -4.22 3.40
CA PHE A 111 -1.90 -2.88 3.51
C PHE A 111 -0.66 -2.69 2.61
N SER A 112 -0.09 -3.77 2.06
CA SER A 112 0.95 -3.71 1.03
C SER A 112 0.53 -2.89 -0.19
N VAL A 113 -0.74 -2.98 -0.61
CA VAL A 113 -1.29 -2.21 -1.74
C VAL A 113 -1.58 -0.77 -1.34
N LEU A 114 -2.03 -0.56 -0.09
CA LEU A 114 -2.38 0.77 0.42
C LEU A 114 -1.15 1.65 0.64
N THR A 115 -0.02 1.06 1.05
CA THR A 115 1.20 1.80 1.36
C THR A 115 1.69 2.71 0.20
N PRO A 116 1.91 2.21 -1.03
CA PRO A 116 2.33 3.06 -2.14
C PRO A 116 1.25 4.07 -2.57
N LEU A 117 -0.03 3.70 -2.50
CA LEU A 117 -1.14 4.60 -2.84
C LEU A 117 -1.22 5.78 -1.88
N LEU A 118 -1.16 5.50 -0.58
CA LEU A 118 -1.14 6.53 0.46
C LEU A 118 0.09 7.42 0.32
N PHE A 119 1.26 6.83 0.04
CA PHE A 119 2.50 7.58 -0.10
C PHE A 119 2.44 8.56 -1.26
N ILE A 120 1.98 8.12 -2.45
CA ILE A 120 1.79 9.00 -3.61
C ILE A 120 0.78 10.11 -3.28
N SER A 121 -0.31 9.76 -2.60
CA SER A 121 -1.33 10.74 -2.23
C SER A 121 -0.80 11.79 -1.25
N GLU A 122 0.04 11.40 -0.29
CA GLU A 122 0.65 12.28 0.71
C GLU A 122 1.78 13.12 0.11
N PHE A 123 2.56 12.55 -0.81
CA PHE A 123 3.69 13.20 -1.47
C PHE A 123 3.26 14.41 -2.30
N GLY A 124 2.14 14.30 -3.02
CA GLY A 124 1.59 15.41 -3.82
C GLY A 124 0.98 16.56 -3.01
N GLN A 125 0.82 16.43 -1.68
CA GLN A 125 0.01 17.34 -0.87
C GLN A 125 0.78 18.37 -0.02
N GLY A 126 2.10 18.46 -0.14
CA GLY A 126 2.86 19.63 0.32
C GLY A 126 2.69 20.02 1.80
N GLY A 127 2.46 19.06 2.71
CA GLY A 127 2.56 19.30 4.15
C GLY A 127 1.30 19.80 4.88
N ARG A 128 0.11 19.76 4.28
CA ARG A 128 -1.14 19.98 5.04
C ARG A 128 -1.54 18.68 5.77
N GLY A 129 -1.56 18.70 7.10
CA GLY A 129 -1.82 17.55 7.98
C GLY A 129 -2.86 16.56 7.44
N VAL A 130 -2.40 15.36 7.10
CA VAL A 130 -3.13 14.44 6.21
C VAL A 130 -4.05 13.47 6.95
N ALA A 131 -3.78 13.15 8.21
CA ALA A 131 -4.61 12.20 8.98
C ALA A 131 -6.09 12.62 9.05
N ALA A 132 -6.37 13.91 9.26
CA ALA A 132 -7.74 14.43 9.25
C ALA A 132 -8.32 14.58 7.83
N SER A 133 -7.48 14.82 6.83
CA SER A 133 -7.92 15.21 5.49
C SER A 133 -8.05 14.04 4.50
N CYS A 134 -7.46 12.87 4.77
CA CYS A 134 -7.73 11.62 4.03
C CYS A 134 -9.09 11.02 4.43
N LEU A 135 -9.39 10.95 5.72
CA LEU A 135 -10.70 10.52 6.23
C LEU A 135 -11.80 11.49 5.83
N ALA A 136 -11.58 12.81 5.98
CA ALA A 136 -12.56 13.82 5.56
C ALA A 136 -12.82 13.80 4.04
N ARG A 137 -11.83 13.48 3.20
CA ARG A 137 -12.03 13.35 1.74
C ARG A 137 -12.67 12.04 1.32
N HIS A 138 -12.37 10.93 1.99
CA HIS A 138 -13.13 9.69 1.76
C HIS A 138 -14.60 9.90 2.12
N PHE A 139 -14.88 10.53 3.27
CA PHE A 139 -16.24 10.91 3.65
C PHE A 139 -16.87 11.93 2.69
N ALA A 140 -16.14 12.94 2.24
CA ALA A 140 -16.65 13.93 1.29
C ALA A 140 -16.90 13.34 -0.10
N TYR A 141 -16.06 12.40 -0.56
CA TYR A 141 -16.26 11.65 -1.79
C TYR A 141 -17.53 10.80 -1.70
N TRP A 142 -17.69 10.00 -0.65
CA TRP A 142 -18.90 9.20 -0.44
C TRP A 142 -20.18 10.04 -0.21
N ARG A 143 -20.05 11.26 0.32
CA ARG A 143 -21.17 12.22 0.36
C ARG A 143 -21.50 12.83 -1.00
N ALA A 144 -20.52 12.94 -1.89
CA ALA A 144 -20.65 13.57 -3.19
C ALA A 144 -21.04 12.57 -4.30
N VAL A 145 -20.90 11.27 -4.07
CA VAL A 145 -21.45 10.23 -4.93
C VAL A 145 -22.97 10.25 -4.77
N PRO A 146 -23.73 10.66 -5.80
CA PRO A 146 -25.18 10.52 -5.76
C PRO A 146 -25.49 9.01 -5.76
N VAL A 147 -26.24 8.56 -4.76
CA VAL A 147 -26.96 7.29 -4.88
C VAL A 147 -28.09 7.58 -5.87
N ASP A 148 -27.85 7.26 -7.15
CA ASP A 148 -28.74 7.65 -8.23
C ASP A 148 -30.13 7.00 -8.07
N ASP A 149 -31.16 7.83 -7.89
CA ASP A 149 -32.45 7.66 -8.55
C ASP A 149 -32.35 8.31 -9.96
N GLY A 150 -31.54 7.71 -10.84
CA GLY A 150 -31.68 7.87 -12.30
C GLY A 150 -31.25 9.19 -12.97
N VAL A 151 -30.16 9.88 -12.56
CA VAL A 151 -29.68 11.08 -13.28
C VAL A 151 -28.39 10.84 -14.05
N ARG A 152 -28.48 10.78 -15.39
CA ARG A 152 -27.29 10.72 -16.27
C ARG A 152 -26.54 12.06 -16.32
N VAL A 153 -25.32 12.08 -15.79
CA VAL A 153 -24.37 13.19 -15.93
C VAL A 153 -23.60 13.08 -17.26
N ARG A 154 -23.68 14.11 -18.13
CA ARG A 154 -22.81 14.21 -19.32
C ARG A 154 -21.41 14.66 -18.91
N PRO A 155 -20.33 14.13 -19.51
CA PRO A 155 -18.97 14.53 -19.16
C PRO A 155 -18.69 15.96 -19.63
N GLY A 156 -18.73 16.92 -18.70
CA GLY A 156 -18.08 18.22 -18.87
C GLY A 156 -16.57 18.07 -18.64
N ARG A 157 -15.75 18.77 -19.43
CA ARG A 157 -14.28 18.74 -19.31
C ARG A 157 -13.84 18.97 -17.87
N LEU A 158 -12.98 18.09 -17.37
CA LEU A 158 -12.45 18.14 -16.02
C LEU A 158 -11.54 19.38 -15.83
N PRO A 159 -11.56 20.05 -14.66
CA PRO A 159 -10.90 21.34 -14.46
C PRO A 159 -9.37 21.28 -14.41
N TRP A 160 -8.77 20.09 -14.41
CA TRP A 160 -7.32 19.92 -14.38
C TRP A 160 -6.66 20.04 -15.76
N ALA A 161 -7.47 20.12 -16.83
CA ALA A 161 -6.96 20.20 -18.20
C ALA A 161 -6.44 21.60 -18.60
N ASP A 162 -6.53 22.61 -17.73
CA ASP A 162 -5.97 23.94 -18.00
C ASP A 162 -5.34 24.54 -16.72
N PRO A 163 -4.01 24.56 -16.59
CA PRO A 163 -3.33 25.07 -15.40
C PRO A 163 -3.38 26.60 -15.25
N ALA A 164 -4.00 27.34 -16.19
CA ALA A 164 -4.07 28.80 -16.16
C ALA A 164 -5.34 29.38 -15.47
N ALA A 165 -6.36 28.55 -15.19
CA ALA A 165 -7.64 29.06 -14.67
C ALA A 165 -7.68 29.07 -13.13
N GLY A 166 -7.14 30.13 -12.53
CA GLY A 166 -7.30 30.44 -11.10
C GLY A 166 -8.73 30.87 -10.72
N GLY A 167 -9.73 29.99 -10.88
CA GLY A 167 -11.14 30.31 -10.69
C GLY A 167 -11.91 29.30 -9.85
N THR A 168 -12.57 29.78 -8.79
CA THR A 168 -13.61 29.06 -8.05
C THR A 168 -14.78 28.69 -8.96
N ALA A 169 -14.98 27.41 -9.25
CA ALA A 169 -16.10 26.93 -10.05
C ALA A 169 -17.42 27.03 -9.27
N ARG A 170 -18.39 27.81 -9.77
CA ARG A 170 -19.80 27.70 -9.35
C ARG A 170 -20.48 26.61 -10.17
N VAL A 171 -21.03 25.61 -9.49
CA VAL A 171 -21.90 24.61 -10.11
C VAL A 171 -23.21 25.29 -10.49
N ARG A 172 -23.50 25.39 -11.79
CA ARG A 172 -24.78 25.89 -12.30
C ARG A 172 -25.74 24.71 -12.39
N VAL A 173 -26.69 24.62 -11.47
CA VAL A 173 -27.81 23.68 -11.55
C VAL A 173 -28.76 24.19 -12.63
N VAL A 174 -28.91 23.43 -13.72
CA VAL A 174 -29.93 23.70 -14.73
C VAL A 174 -31.11 22.78 -14.44
N ARG A 175 -32.26 23.37 -14.10
CA ARG A 175 -33.52 22.63 -13.93
C ARG A 175 -34.03 22.28 -15.33
N ALA A 176 -34.22 20.99 -15.62
CA ALA A 176 -34.87 20.59 -16.86
C ALA A 176 -36.32 21.11 -16.83
N GLY A 177 -36.64 22.02 -17.74
CA GLY A 177 -38.02 22.45 -17.98
C GLY A 177 -38.82 21.28 -18.54
N GLY A 178 -39.90 20.94 -17.85
CA GLY A 178 -40.95 20.07 -18.41
C GLY A 178 -41.72 20.86 -19.46
N ASN A 179 -41.94 20.21 -20.60
CA ASN A 179 -42.95 20.57 -21.58
C ASN A 179 -44.21 19.78 -21.26
#